data_AF-A0A369GN08-F1
#
_entry.id   AF-A0A369GN08-F1
#
_cell.length_a   1.000
_cell.length_b   1.000
_cell.length_c   1.000
_cell.angle_alpha   90.00
_cell.angle_beta   90.00
_cell.angle_gamma   90.00
#
_symmetry.space_group_name_H-M   'P 1'
#
loop_
_entity.id
_entity.type
_entity.pdbx_description
1 polymer ?
#
loop_
_entity_poly.entity_id
_entity_poly.type
_entity_poly.pdbx_seq_one_letter_code
_entity_poly.pdbx_strand_id
1 'polypeptide(L)'
;MGRVIRNQRKGRGSIFTANTRLNKAPAKFRTLDYAERHGYLRGVVREIVHDPGRGAPLAKVVFRHPYRFKQVTETFIANEGMYTGQFIYAGKKAALTVGNVLPLGEMPEGTVVSNVEEKIGDRGVLGRTSGGYITVIGHNPDEGKTRIKLPSGAKKVVHSKSRGMIGIVAGGGRTDKPLLKASRAKHKFAVKRNCWPKTRGVAMNPVDHPHGGGNHQHIGKASTISRYAAQGQKAGLIAARRTGLLRAEEKHLPLYEDLLNNYDAKLIAGGAAQNSARGAQYMLPPNSVVYLGGAGDDKYAAILHDAVRAAGLRVEYRVDAKEKTGRCGVVITGHNRSLCTELGAANHYDLEHLKKPEIWSLVENADVFYIGGFHFTVCPPAIMALAEQAAQHNKIFVLSLSAPFIPTAFKDVVDASAPYWDYIIGNETEAAAYAEAHQLPSKDPNDVVQHLANLPKKNASRKRVAVVTQGTDPTLVAVQGESGVKKFPVHAIDPKEINDTNGAGDAFAGGFLAGILQGKPLETCIDMGQWLARLSIKELGPS
;
A
#
# COMPACT_ATOMS: atom_id res chain seq x y z
N MET A 1 -15.77 16.20 -32.82
CA MET A 1 -14.32 16.52 -32.86
C MET A 1 -13.79 16.56 -31.42
N GLY A 2 -12.88 15.66 -31.06
CA GLY A 2 -12.30 15.64 -29.71
C GLY A 2 -11.44 16.89 -29.49
N ARG A 3 -11.71 17.63 -28.41
CA ARG A 3 -10.92 18.81 -28.04
C ARG A 3 -9.46 18.40 -27.87
N VAL A 4 -8.57 19.07 -28.59
CA VAL A 4 -7.12 18.82 -28.56
C VAL A 4 -6.58 19.35 -27.23
N ILE A 5 -6.59 18.50 -26.20
CA ILE A 5 -6.02 18.87 -24.90
C ILE A 5 -4.50 19.02 -24.99
N ARG A 6 -3.92 19.80 -24.07
CA ARG A 6 -2.46 19.92 -23.97
C ARG A 6 -1.86 18.59 -23.51
N ASN A 7 -1.21 17.87 -24.43
CA ASN A 7 -0.64 16.56 -24.17
C ASN A 7 0.46 16.63 -23.09
N GLN A 8 0.27 15.94 -21.97
CA GLN A 8 1.18 16.04 -20.80
C GLN A 8 2.47 15.22 -20.95
N ARG A 9 2.53 14.28 -21.92
CA ARG A 9 3.74 13.49 -22.19
C ARG A 9 4.27 13.77 -23.59
N LYS A 10 5.52 14.27 -23.66
CA LYS A 10 6.33 14.28 -24.88
C LYS A 10 6.53 12.84 -25.36
N GLY A 11 5.91 12.47 -26.49
CA GLY A 11 5.93 11.13 -27.08
C GLY A 11 6.91 10.99 -28.26
N ARG A 12 6.80 9.89 -29.02
CA ARG A 12 7.57 9.61 -30.25
C ARG A 12 7.12 10.43 -31.49
N GLY A 13 6.03 11.20 -31.39
CA GLY A 13 5.48 11.98 -32.50
C GLY A 13 6.25 13.27 -32.80
N SER A 14 6.05 13.82 -34.00
CA SER A 14 6.75 15.00 -34.54
C SER A 14 6.41 16.33 -33.84
N ILE A 15 5.25 16.43 -33.19
CA ILE A 15 4.71 17.70 -32.65
C ILE A 15 5.24 18.03 -31.24
N PHE A 16 5.61 17.02 -30.43
CA PHE A 16 6.10 17.19 -29.05
C PHE A 16 7.40 16.42 -28.81
N THR A 17 8.38 16.62 -29.69
CA THR A 17 9.71 16.01 -29.60
C THR A 17 10.51 16.55 -28.41
N ALA A 18 11.31 15.69 -27.79
CA ALA A 18 12.24 16.10 -26.74
C ALA A 18 13.45 16.80 -27.36
N ASN A 19 13.74 18.04 -26.94
CA ASN A 19 14.95 18.76 -27.33
C ASN A 19 16.19 18.06 -26.74
N THR A 20 16.76 17.11 -27.48
CA THR A 20 18.00 16.40 -27.12
C THR A 20 19.23 16.99 -27.78
N ARG A 21 19.09 17.98 -28.68
CA ARG A 21 20.20 18.65 -29.40
C ARG A 21 21.28 19.20 -28.46
N LEU A 22 20.91 19.54 -27.23
CA LEU A 22 21.80 20.10 -26.22
C LEU A 22 22.48 19.04 -25.34
N ASN A 23 22.16 17.75 -25.54
CA ASN A 23 22.93 16.63 -25.00
C ASN A 23 24.04 16.31 -26.00
N LYS A 24 25.28 16.70 -25.69
CA LYS A 24 26.40 16.58 -26.63
C LYS A 24 26.79 15.14 -26.93
N ALA A 25 26.75 14.27 -25.93
CA ALA A 25 27.15 12.88 -26.05
C ALA A 25 26.49 12.00 -24.97
N PRO A 26 26.39 10.67 -25.19
CA PRO A 26 25.95 9.74 -24.17
C PRO A 26 27.02 9.59 -23.07
N ALA A 27 26.71 10.04 -21.85
CA ALA A 27 27.56 9.71 -20.70
C ALA A 27 27.46 8.22 -20.38
N LYS A 28 28.51 7.44 -20.65
CA LYS A 28 28.56 5.99 -20.40
C LYS A 28 29.98 5.59 -20.04
N PHE A 29 30.14 4.63 -19.13
CA PHE A 29 31.41 3.95 -18.98
C PHE A 29 31.80 3.23 -20.26
N ARG A 30 33.05 2.82 -20.38
CA ARG A 30 33.50 1.96 -21.47
C ARG A 30 32.80 0.60 -21.41
N THR A 31 32.76 -0.11 -22.53
CA THR A 31 32.27 -1.50 -22.52
C THR A 31 33.14 -2.35 -21.60
N LEU A 32 32.51 -3.15 -20.75
CA LEU A 32 33.21 -4.02 -19.79
C LEU A 32 33.91 -5.17 -20.54
N ASP A 33 35.25 -5.13 -20.59
CA ASP A 33 36.09 -6.14 -21.25
C ASP A 33 36.97 -6.91 -20.25
N TYR A 34 37.73 -7.90 -20.76
CA TYR A 34 38.60 -8.74 -19.93
C TYR A 34 39.63 -7.94 -19.13
N ALA A 35 40.22 -6.92 -19.75
CA ALA A 35 41.26 -6.09 -19.15
C ALA A 35 40.72 -5.26 -17.97
N GLU A 36 39.50 -4.75 -18.07
CA GLU A 36 38.83 -4.03 -16.97
C GLU A 36 38.35 -4.97 -15.85
N ARG A 37 37.99 -6.22 -16.18
CA ARG A 37 37.57 -7.24 -15.19
C ARG A 37 38.71 -7.75 -14.31
N HIS A 38 39.91 -7.94 -14.87
CA HIS A 38 41.04 -8.56 -14.17
C HIS A 38 42.16 -7.59 -13.78
N GLY A 39 42.22 -6.43 -14.43
CA GLY A 39 43.26 -5.42 -14.21
C GLY A 39 42.67 -4.02 -14.17
N TYR A 40 43.28 -3.11 -14.92
CA TYR A 40 42.76 -1.77 -15.17
C TYR A 40 43.19 -1.31 -16.56
N LEU A 41 42.46 -0.34 -17.13
CA LEU A 41 42.96 0.47 -18.23
C LEU A 41 43.16 1.90 -17.79
N ARG A 42 44.27 2.48 -18.27
CA ARG A 42 44.59 3.89 -18.13
C ARG A 42 43.97 4.67 -19.29
N GLY A 43 43.16 5.67 -18.97
CA GLY A 43 42.68 6.69 -19.87
C GLY A 43 43.21 8.06 -19.49
N VAL A 44 43.18 9.01 -20.43
CA VAL A 44 43.55 10.41 -20.20
C VAL A 44 42.33 11.29 -20.45
N VAL A 45 42.02 12.20 -19.53
CA VAL A 45 40.99 13.23 -19.74
C VAL A 45 41.52 14.22 -20.76
N ARG A 46 40.99 14.18 -21.99
CA ARG A 46 41.41 15.08 -23.07
C ARG A 46 40.75 16.45 -22.99
N GLU A 47 39.49 16.48 -22.55
CA GLU A 47 38.67 17.69 -22.52
C GLU A 47 37.52 17.53 -21.53
N ILE A 48 37.20 18.59 -20.79
CA ILE A 48 35.96 18.68 -20.01
C ILE A 48 34.98 19.56 -20.78
N VAL A 49 33.84 18.97 -21.15
CA VAL A 49 32.85 19.54 -22.05
C VAL A 49 31.61 19.96 -21.27
N HIS A 50 31.21 21.22 -21.42
CA HIS A 50 29.93 21.68 -20.90
C HIS A 50 28.75 21.03 -21.65
N ASP A 51 27.91 20.24 -20.96
CA ASP A 51 26.73 19.54 -21.52
C ASP A 51 25.41 20.13 -20.96
N PRO A 52 24.87 21.21 -21.58
CA PRO A 52 23.77 21.99 -21.02
C PRO A 52 22.47 21.20 -20.87
N GLY A 53 22.22 20.21 -21.74
CA GLY A 53 21.01 19.39 -21.69
C GLY A 53 20.94 18.43 -20.49
N ARG A 54 22.10 17.97 -20.00
CA ARG A 54 22.23 17.08 -18.83
C ARG A 54 22.33 17.86 -17.53
N GLY A 55 23.01 19.01 -17.57
CA GLY A 55 23.25 19.86 -16.40
C GLY A 55 24.40 19.41 -15.52
N ALA A 56 25.17 18.40 -15.95
CA ALA A 56 26.47 18.01 -15.39
C ALA A 56 27.49 17.99 -16.55
N PRO A 57 28.73 18.44 -16.34
CA PRO A 57 29.76 18.41 -17.37
C PRO A 57 30.17 16.97 -17.73
N LEU A 58 30.70 16.80 -18.94
CA LEU A 58 31.22 15.54 -19.43
C LEU A 58 32.74 15.58 -19.50
N ALA A 59 33.40 14.48 -19.17
CA ALA A 59 34.82 14.29 -19.44
C ALA A 59 34.98 13.40 -20.68
N LYS A 60 35.67 13.90 -21.72
CA LYS A 60 36.12 13.07 -22.84
C LYS A 60 37.39 12.36 -22.40
N VAL A 61 37.29 11.05 -22.18
CA VAL A 61 38.42 10.21 -21.74
C VAL A 61 38.86 9.35 -22.91
N VAL A 62 40.15 9.42 -23.24
CA VAL A 62 40.77 8.64 -24.31
C VAL A 62 41.51 7.46 -23.71
N PHE A 63 41.11 6.25 -24.10
CA PHE A 63 41.75 4.99 -23.72
C PHE A 63 42.50 4.40 -24.91
N ARG A 64 43.59 3.70 -24.66
CA ARG A 64 44.17 2.79 -25.66
C ARG A 64 43.32 1.53 -25.74
N HIS A 65 42.98 1.08 -26.94
CA HIS A 65 42.22 -0.15 -27.11
C HIS A 65 43.08 -1.36 -26.67
N PRO A 66 42.54 -2.28 -25.85
CA PRO A 66 43.36 -3.35 -25.25
C PRO A 66 43.85 -4.37 -26.28
N TYR A 67 43.07 -4.62 -27.35
CA TYR A 67 43.39 -5.68 -28.34
C TYR A 67 43.84 -5.19 -29.72
N ARG A 68 43.70 -3.89 -30.02
CA ARG A 68 43.94 -3.34 -31.37
C ARG A 68 44.73 -2.06 -31.22
N PHE A 69 45.56 -1.72 -32.20
CA PHE A 69 46.29 -0.46 -32.22
C PHE A 69 45.35 0.70 -32.61
N LYS A 70 44.41 1.06 -31.73
CA LYS A 70 43.55 2.24 -31.88
C LYS A 70 43.30 2.92 -30.54
N GLN A 71 42.88 4.19 -30.60
CA GLN A 71 42.35 4.91 -29.45
C GLN A 71 40.81 4.80 -29.41
N VAL A 72 40.25 4.69 -28.21
CA VAL A 72 38.80 4.72 -27.96
C VAL A 72 38.50 5.93 -27.10
N THR A 73 37.67 6.82 -27.62
CA THR A 73 37.19 7.97 -26.84
C THR A 73 35.83 7.63 -26.26
N GLU A 74 35.69 7.76 -24.94
CA GLU A 74 34.43 7.63 -24.24
C GLU A 74 34.09 8.93 -23.52
N THR A 75 32.81 9.21 -23.35
CA THR A 75 32.34 10.37 -22.60
C THR A 75 31.79 9.94 -21.26
N PHE A 76 32.49 10.30 -20.19
CA PHE A 76 32.08 10.02 -18.82
C PHE A 76 31.38 11.25 -18.22
N ILE A 77 30.63 11.04 -17.14
CA ILE A 77 30.22 12.16 -16.30
C ILE A 77 31.46 12.66 -15.57
N ALA A 78 31.70 13.96 -15.57
CA ALA A 78 32.82 14.53 -14.84
C ALA A 78 32.48 14.64 -13.35
N ASN A 79 33.36 14.12 -12.51
CA ASN A 79 33.31 14.31 -11.07
C ASN A 79 34.04 15.60 -10.66
N GLU A 80 33.68 16.12 -9.49
CA GLU A 80 34.34 17.27 -8.90
C GLU A 80 35.83 16.98 -8.65
N GLY A 81 36.69 17.93 -9.01
CA GLY A 81 38.15 17.73 -8.96
C GLY A 81 38.77 17.05 -10.18
N MET A 82 37.97 16.62 -11.18
CA MET A 82 38.54 16.16 -12.46
C MET A 82 39.09 17.34 -13.29
N TYR A 83 40.24 17.13 -13.93
CA TYR A 83 40.91 18.14 -14.77
C TYR A 83 41.48 17.54 -16.07
N THR A 84 41.72 18.40 -17.06
CA THR A 84 42.32 17.99 -18.34
C THR A 84 43.76 17.50 -18.15
N GLY A 85 44.13 16.38 -18.76
CA GLY A 85 45.43 15.72 -18.58
C GLY A 85 45.47 14.70 -17.45
N GLN A 86 44.44 14.65 -16.59
CA GLN A 86 44.35 13.67 -15.51
C GLN A 86 44.28 12.23 -16.07
N PHE A 87 45.00 11.31 -15.44
CA PHE A 87 44.86 9.88 -15.68
C PHE A 87 43.67 9.31 -14.92
N ILE A 88 42.84 8.55 -15.63
CA ILE A 88 41.68 7.83 -15.08
C ILE A 88 41.91 6.35 -15.27
N TYR A 89 41.77 5.60 -14.18
CA TYR A 89 41.94 4.16 -14.17
C TYR A 89 40.57 3.48 -14.05
N ALA A 90 40.26 2.62 -15.01
CA ALA A 90 39.03 1.84 -15.02
C ALA A 90 39.37 0.36 -14.88
N GLY A 91 38.96 -0.25 -13.76
CA GLY A 91 39.07 -1.68 -13.52
C GLY A 91 39.28 -2.06 -12.06
N LYS A 92 39.32 -3.37 -11.80
CA LYS A 92 39.41 -3.95 -10.45
C LYS A 92 40.61 -3.45 -9.64
N LYS A 93 41.77 -3.28 -10.27
CA LYS A 93 43.03 -2.90 -9.61
C LYS A 93 43.31 -1.40 -9.60
N ALA A 94 42.31 -0.56 -9.93
CA ALA A 94 42.51 0.89 -9.89
C ALA A 94 42.61 1.38 -8.43
N ALA A 95 43.31 2.50 -8.22
CA ALA A 95 43.36 3.14 -6.90
C ALA A 95 42.03 3.83 -6.56
N LEU A 96 41.74 4.01 -5.27
CA LEU A 96 40.56 4.73 -4.79
C LEU A 96 40.73 6.26 -4.92
N THR A 97 40.88 6.75 -6.15
CA THR A 97 41.01 8.19 -6.44
C THR A 97 39.82 8.70 -7.23
N VAL A 98 39.51 9.99 -7.05
CA VAL A 98 38.36 10.62 -7.71
C VAL A 98 38.47 10.52 -9.23
N GLY A 99 37.37 10.06 -9.85
CA GLY A 99 37.26 9.84 -11.29
C GLY A 99 37.61 8.41 -11.74
N ASN A 100 38.28 7.59 -10.92
CA ASN A 100 38.52 6.18 -11.24
C ASN A 100 37.22 5.37 -11.18
N VAL A 101 37.18 4.28 -11.95
CA VAL A 101 36.02 3.39 -12.06
C VAL A 101 36.39 2.01 -11.57
N LEU A 102 35.72 1.53 -10.53
CA LEU A 102 35.96 0.20 -9.94
C LEU A 102 34.64 -0.57 -9.76
N PRO A 103 34.69 -1.90 -9.63
CA PRO A 103 33.58 -2.67 -9.10
C PRO A 103 33.23 -2.23 -7.67
N LEU A 104 31.94 -2.13 -7.36
CA LEU A 104 31.48 -1.67 -6.05
C LEU A 104 31.98 -2.55 -4.90
N GLY A 105 32.11 -3.86 -5.10
CA GLY A 105 32.57 -4.79 -4.07
C GLY A 105 34.04 -4.64 -3.67
N GLU A 106 34.84 -3.90 -4.44
CA GLU A 106 36.25 -3.63 -4.13
C GLU A 106 36.42 -2.26 -3.45
N MET A 107 35.36 -1.48 -3.34
CA MET A 107 35.37 -0.19 -2.66
C MET A 107 35.01 -0.38 -1.19
N PRO A 108 35.68 0.31 -0.25
CA PRO A 108 35.30 0.27 1.16
C PRO A 108 33.89 0.81 1.41
N GLU A 109 33.28 0.35 2.48
CA GLU A 109 32.01 0.90 2.97
C GLU A 109 32.16 2.39 3.30
N GLY A 110 31.12 3.18 3.04
CA GLY A 110 31.15 4.64 3.14
C GLY A 110 31.71 5.35 1.90
N THR A 111 32.26 4.63 0.91
CA THR A 111 32.78 5.25 -0.31
C THR A 111 31.69 5.99 -1.07
N VAL A 112 32.02 7.22 -1.48
CA VAL A 112 31.15 8.09 -2.27
C VAL A 112 31.40 7.84 -3.76
N VAL A 113 30.35 7.46 -4.48
CA VAL A 113 30.41 7.08 -5.90
C VAL A 113 29.34 7.79 -6.74
N SER A 114 29.61 7.92 -8.03
CA SER A 114 28.71 8.48 -9.05
C SER A 114 28.60 7.55 -10.26
N ASN A 115 27.59 7.79 -11.09
CA ASN A 115 27.34 7.06 -12.34
C ASN A 115 27.34 5.52 -12.21
N VAL A 116 26.74 5.00 -11.13
CA VAL A 116 26.76 3.58 -10.77
C VAL A 116 25.92 2.74 -11.73
N GLU A 117 26.40 1.54 -12.05
CA GLU A 117 25.66 0.53 -12.80
C GLU A 117 24.56 -0.13 -11.94
N GLU A 118 23.34 -0.22 -12.45
CA GLU A 118 22.26 -0.97 -11.79
C GLU A 118 22.39 -2.47 -12.08
N LYS A 119 22.74 -2.79 -13.33
CA LYS A 119 23.08 -4.14 -13.79
C LYS A 119 24.50 -4.13 -14.35
N ILE A 120 25.23 -5.22 -14.14
CA ILE A 120 26.60 -5.37 -14.64
C ILE A 120 26.64 -5.05 -16.14
N GLY A 121 27.43 -4.06 -16.53
CA GLY A 121 27.62 -3.71 -17.94
C GLY A 121 26.54 -2.82 -18.56
N ASP A 122 25.61 -2.27 -17.79
CA ASP A 122 24.67 -1.24 -18.28
C ASP A 122 25.33 0.13 -18.54
N ARG A 123 26.62 0.26 -18.21
CA ARG A 123 27.50 1.41 -18.45
C ARG A 123 27.11 2.68 -17.70
N GLY A 124 26.36 2.56 -16.61
CA GLY A 124 26.10 3.63 -15.63
C GLY A 124 24.71 4.27 -15.78
N VAL A 125 23.88 4.09 -14.76
CA VAL A 125 22.46 4.49 -14.76
C VAL A 125 22.09 5.33 -13.54
N LEU A 126 22.68 5.05 -12.39
CA LEU A 126 22.32 5.64 -11.09
C LEU A 126 23.26 6.79 -10.71
N GLY A 127 22.77 7.78 -9.95
CA GLY A 127 23.63 8.83 -9.37
C GLY A 127 24.32 9.72 -10.42
N ARG A 128 23.57 10.19 -11.41
CA ARG A 128 24.10 10.89 -12.61
C ARG A 128 23.86 12.40 -12.61
N THR A 129 23.20 12.92 -11.59
CA THR A 129 22.77 14.32 -11.49
C THR A 129 23.89 15.18 -10.93
N SER A 130 23.99 16.45 -11.35
CA SER A 130 24.92 17.44 -10.80
C SER A 130 24.84 17.51 -9.27
N GLY A 131 25.97 17.39 -8.57
CA GLY A 131 26.05 17.35 -7.10
C GLY A 131 25.50 16.07 -6.46
N GLY A 132 25.00 15.13 -7.26
CA GLY A 132 24.49 13.86 -6.80
C GLY A 132 25.62 12.86 -6.56
N TYR A 133 25.44 12.03 -5.54
CA TYR A 133 26.32 10.92 -5.23
C TYR A 133 25.53 9.77 -4.60
N ILE A 134 26.15 8.60 -4.58
CA ILE A 134 25.64 7.38 -3.98
C ILE A 134 26.68 6.95 -2.95
N THR A 135 26.21 6.48 -1.79
CA THR A 135 27.10 5.95 -0.74
C THR A 135 27.02 4.43 -0.73
N VAL A 136 28.17 3.77 -0.75
CA VAL A 136 28.26 2.33 -0.50
C VAL A 136 27.98 2.09 0.98
N ILE A 137 26.91 1.37 1.32
CA ILE A 137 26.52 1.13 2.72
C ILE A 137 27.22 -0.10 3.27
N GLY A 138 27.17 -1.20 2.51
CA GLY A 138 27.79 -2.43 2.94
C GLY A 138 27.75 -3.54 1.91
N HIS A 139 28.64 -4.50 2.07
CA HIS A 139 28.79 -5.64 1.18
C HIS A 139 28.24 -6.90 1.82
N ASN A 140 27.54 -7.71 1.03
CA ASN A 140 27.22 -9.09 1.39
C ASN A 140 28.08 -10.00 0.49
N PRO A 141 29.20 -10.55 1.01
CA PRO A 141 30.11 -11.39 0.25
C PRO A 141 29.45 -12.69 -0.22
N ASP A 142 28.61 -13.29 0.63
CA ASP A 142 27.99 -14.60 0.40
C ASP A 142 27.03 -14.58 -0.79
N GLU A 143 26.27 -13.50 -0.93
CA GLU A 143 25.35 -13.30 -2.06
C GLU A 143 25.98 -12.59 -3.26
N GLY A 144 27.22 -12.10 -3.14
CA GLY A 144 27.87 -11.29 -4.17
C GLY A 144 27.13 -9.98 -4.47
N LYS A 145 26.46 -9.40 -3.46
CA LYS A 145 25.64 -8.17 -3.58
C LYS A 145 26.18 -7.05 -2.71
N THR A 146 25.97 -5.81 -3.13
CA THR A 146 26.34 -4.59 -2.42
C THR A 146 25.11 -3.72 -2.21
N ARG A 147 24.93 -3.22 -0.99
CA ARG A 147 23.88 -2.26 -0.62
C ARG A 147 24.39 -0.85 -0.83
N ILE A 148 23.64 -0.06 -1.58
CA ILE A 148 23.94 1.34 -1.87
C ILE A 148 22.80 2.26 -1.39
N LYS A 149 23.15 3.47 -0.95
CA LYS A 149 22.21 4.54 -0.59
C LYS A 149 22.12 5.53 -1.75
N LEU A 150 20.93 5.70 -2.31
CA LEU A 150 20.68 6.70 -3.35
C LEU A 150 20.58 8.11 -2.76
N PRO A 151 20.78 9.17 -3.57
CA PRO A 151 20.61 10.56 -3.11
C PRO A 151 19.21 10.85 -2.52
N SER A 152 18.20 10.06 -2.90
CA SER A 152 16.84 10.15 -2.36
C SER A 152 16.67 9.55 -0.96
N GLY A 153 17.72 8.96 -0.37
CA GLY A 153 17.65 8.21 0.88
C GLY A 153 17.25 6.75 0.73
N ALA A 154 16.73 6.35 -0.43
CA ALA A 154 16.35 4.97 -0.72
C ALA A 154 17.57 4.04 -0.74
N LYS A 155 17.45 2.89 -0.07
CA LYS A 155 18.46 1.82 -0.10
C LYS A 155 18.15 0.88 -1.26
N LYS A 156 19.16 0.53 -2.05
CA LYS A 156 19.03 -0.40 -3.17
C LYS A 156 20.14 -1.45 -3.12
N VAL A 157 19.81 -2.67 -3.49
CA VAL A 157 20.76 -3.77 -3.59
C VAL A 157 21.17 -3.92 -5.06
N VAL A 158 22.48 -3.92 -5.33
CA VAL A 158 23.06 -4.12 -6.67
C VAL A 158 24.12 -5.21 -6.61
N HIS A 159 24.47 -5.79 -7.75
CA HIS A 159 25.50 -6.84 -7.80
C HIS A 159 26.89 -6.23 -7.48
N SER A 160 27.73 -6.89 -6.68
CA SER A 160 29.03 -6.35 -6.24
C SER A 160 30.02 -6.09 -7.39
N LYS A 161 29.92 -6.86 -8.48
CA LYS A 161 30.66 -6.63 -9.75
C LYS A 161 30.18 -5.42 -10.56
N SER A 162 29.08 -4.76 -10.20
CA SER A 162 28.61 -3.55 -10.88
C SER A 162 29.62 -2.42 -10.68
N ARG A 163 29.85 -1.58 -11.70
CA ARG A 163 30.87 -0.52 -11.63
C ARG A 163 30.30 0.79 -11.07
N GLY A 164 31.15 1.54 -10.38
CA GLY A 164 30.90 2.92 -9.96
C GLY A 164 32.15 3.79 -10.19
N MET A 165 31.94 5.08 -10.42
CA MET A 165 33.03 6.06 -10.47
C MET A 165 33.18 6.70 -9.09
N ILE A 166 34.40 6.84 -8.58
CA ILE A 166 34.63 7.45 -7.26
C ILE A 166 34.46 8.97 -7.33
N GLY A 167 33.67 9.51 -6.40
CA GLY A 167 33.46 10.96 -6.22
C GLY A 167 32.04 11.42 -6.49
N ILE A 168 31.86 12.74 -6.39
CA ILE A 168 30.58 13.44 -6.56
C ILE A 168 30.52 14.02 -7.97
N VAL A 169 29.35 14.01 -8.61
CA VAL A 169 29.17 14.62 -9.93
C VAL A 169 29.40 16.13 -9.86
N ALA A 170 30.25 16.67 -10.73
CA ALA A 170 30.56 18.09 -10.75
C ALA A 170 29.33 18.98 -11.05
N GLY A 171 29.45 20.26 -10.66
CA GLY A 171 28.41 21.27 -10.90
C GLY A 171 27.28 21.27 -9.87
N GLY A 172 27.54 20.80 -8.65
CA GLY A 172 26.59 20.84 -7.53
C GLY A 172 26.05 22.24 -7.25
N GLY A 173 26.94 23.26 -7.17
CA GLY A 173 26.57 24.66 -6.90
C GLY A 173 25.61 25.31 -7.91
N ARG A 174 25.27 24.64 -9.02
CA ARG A 174 24.22 25.07 -9.95
C ARG A 174 22.85 25.21 -9.27
N THR A 175 22.58 24.42 -8.22
CA THR A 175 21.33 24.51 -7.46
C THR A 175 21.29 25.71 -6.52
N ASP A 176 22.46 26.16 -6.05
CA ASP A 176 22.57 27.16 -5.00
C ASP A 176 22.35 28.57 -5.54
N LYS A 177 22.52 28.76 -6.86
CA LYS A 177 22.22 30.03 -7.54
C LYS A 177 20.71 30.34 -7.46
N PRO A 178 20.29 31.41 -6.75
CA PRO A 178 18.88 31.77 -6.65
C PRO A 178 18.34 32.21 -8.02
N LEU A 179 17.12 31.77 -8.34
CA LEU A 179 16.54 32.06 -9.65
C LEU A 179 16.08 33.51 -9.80
N LEU A 180 15.70 34.18 -8.71
CA LEU A 180 15.29 35.59 -8.54
C LEU A 180 14.16 36.12 -9.47
N LYS A 181 14.10 35.70 -10.74
CA LYS A 181 13.11 36.08 -11.76
C LYS A 181 12.65 34.86 -12.56
N ALA A 182 11.37 34.81 -12.90
CA ALA A 182 10.76 33.73 -13.69
C ALA A 182 11.41 33.54 -15.08
N SER A 183 11.88 34.61 -15.73
CA SER A 183 12.56 34.53 -17.03
C SER A 183 13.83 33.65 -16.97
N ARG A 184 14.62 33.75 -15.89
CA ARG A 184 15.81 32.89 -15.70
C ARG A 184 15.44 31.41 -15.61
N ALA A 185 14.30 31.11 -15.01
CA ALA A 185 13.77 29.73 -14.97
C ALA A 185 13.35 29.26 -16.38
N LYS A 186 12.71 30.11 -17.19
CA LYS A 186 12.38 29.79 -18.61
C LYS A 186 13.63 29.34 -19.37
N HIS A 187 14.71 30.13 -19.33
CA HIS A 187 15.96 29.78 -20.02
C HIS A 187 16.64 28.53 -19.42
N LYS A 188 16.63 28.36 -18.08
CA LYS A 188 17.17 27.18 -17.39
C LYS A 188 16.48 25.87 -17.79
N PHE A 189 15.17 25.90 -18.04
CA PHE A 189 14.41 24.71 -18.42
C PHE A 189 14.30 24.54 -19.93
N ALA A 190 14.37 25.61 -20.72
CA ALA A 190 14.36 25.56 -22.19
C ALA A 190 15.50 24.70 -22.77
N VAL A 191 16.65 24.68 -22.10
CA VAL A 191 17.80 23.84 -22.49
C VAL A 191 17.63 22.37 -22.13
N LYS A 192 16.63 22.02 -21.30
CA LYS A 192 16.37 20.66 -20.82
C LYS A 192 15.15 20.05 -21.52
N ARG A 193 14.99 18.73 -21.39
CA ARG A 193 13.78 18.02 -21.84
C ARG A 193 12.49 18.49 -21.13
N ASN A 194 12.62 19.18 -20.00
CA ASN A 194 11.50 19.57 -19.14
C ASN A 194 10.62 20.64 -19.78
N CYS A 195 9.31 20.41 -19.83
CA CYS A 195 8.34 21.47 -20.08
C CYS A 195 8.29 22.36 -18.84
N TRP A 196 8.57 23.65 -19.00
CA TRP A 196 8.42 24.65 -17.95
C TRP A 196 7.81 25.93 -18.55
N PRO A 197 6.87 26.59 -17.85
CA PRO A 197 6.29 26.21 -16.56
C PRO A 197 5.40 24.97 -16.67
N LYS A 198 5.41 24.12 -15.64
CA LYS A 198 4.38 23.09 -15.46
C LYS A 198 3.27 23.72 -14.65
N THR A 199 2.16 24.02 -15.29
CA THR A 199 0.93 24.39 -14.59
C THR A 199 0.25 23.13 -14.07
N ARG A 200 -0.37 23.22 -12.89
CA ARG A 200 -1.26 22.15 -12.39
C ARG A 200 -2.44 22.07 -13.35
N GLY A 201 -2.91 20.86 -13.67
CA GLY A 201 -4.04 20.68 -14.60
C GLY A 201 -5.30 21.44 -14.18
N VAL A 202 -5.50 21.64 -12.87
CA VAL A 202 -6.61 22.41 -12.30
C VAL A 202 -6.48 23.92 -12.52
N ALA A 203 -5.24 24.43 -12.55
CA ALA A 203 -4.94 25.83 -12.81
C ALA A 203 -4.86 26.18 -14.30
N MET A 204 -5.10 25.20 -15.19
CA MET A 204 -5.22 25.43 -16.63
C MET A 204 -6.66 25.81 -16.98
N ASN A 205 -6.86 26.42 -18.15
CA ASN A 205 -8.20 26.68 -18.66
C ASN A 205 -8.95 25.36 -18.91
N PRO A 206 -10.30 25.34 -18.80
CA PRO A 206 -11.12 24.17 -19.14
C PRO A 206 -10.88 23.60 -20.54
N VAL A 207 -10.46 24.46 -21.48
CA VAL A 207 -10.13 24.06 -22.86
C VAL A 207 -8.78 23.33 -22.96
N ASP A 208 -7.84 23.66 -22.09
CA ASP A 208 -6.46 23.15 -22.15
C ASP A 208 -6.27 21.83 -21.38
N HIS A 209 -7.10 21.58 -20.36
CA HIS A 209 -6.99 20.39 -19.52
C HIS A 209 -8.37 19.88 -19.06
N PRO A 210 -8.61 18.55 -19.04
CA PRO A 210 -9.90 17.99 -18.60
C PRO A 210 -10.32 18.38 -17.19
N HIS A 211 -9.36 18.64 -16.30
CA HIS A 211 -9.57 19.07 -14.92
C HIS A 211 -9.40 20.60 -14.73
N GLY A 212 -9.20 21.34 -15.82
CA GLY A 212 -8.96 22.79 -15.79
C GLY A 212 -10.22 23.58 -15.48
N GLY A 213 -10.03 24.82 -15.04
CA GLY A 213 -11.10 25.68 -14.53
C GLY A 213 -10.58 26.90 -13.77
N GLY A 214 -9.40 26.81 -13.16
CA GLY A 214 -8.72 27.91 -12.48
C GLY A 214 -9.38 28.36 -11.17
N ASN A 215 -10.70 28.28 -11.06
CA ASN A 215 -11.50 28.78 -9.94
C ASN A 215 -11.55 27.83 -8.73
N HIS A 216 -11.24 26.55 -8.91
CA HIS A 216 -11.27 25.55 -7.84
C HIS A 216 -9.87 25.01 -7.55
N GLN A 217 -9.53 24.74 -6.28
CA GLN A 217 -8.22 24.16 -5.93
C GLN A 217 -8.16 22.63 -6.11
N HIS A 218 -9.31 21.97 -6.23
CA HIS A 218 -9.47 20.52 -6.39
C HIS A 218 -10.09 20.18 -7.75
N ILE A 219 -10.09 18.90 -8.15
CA ILE A 219 -10.48 18.47 -9.52
C ILE A 219 -12.00 18.52 -9.76
N GLY A 220 -12.81 18.46 -8.69
CA GLY A 220 -14.28 18.51 -8.76
C GLY A 220 -14.95 17.28 -9.40
N LYS A 221 -14.17 16.32 -9.89
CA LYS A 221 -14.63 15.06 -10.49
C LYS A 221 -13.59 13.95 -10.32
N ALA A 222 -13.97 12.72 -10.62
CA ALA A 222 -13.09 11.56 -10.52
C ALA A 222 -11.80 11.78 -11.36
N SER A 223 -10.65 11.55 -10.73
CA SER A 223 -9.34 11.65 -11.41
C SER A 223 -8.92 10.34 -12.07
N THR A 224 -9.70 9.27 -11.90
CA THR A 224 -9.38 7.94 -12.41
C THR A 224 -9.86 7.77 -13.84
N ILE A 225 -9.01 7.23 -14.71
CA ILE A 225 -9.33 7.02 -16.13
C ILE A 225 -9.00 5.58 -16.54
N SER A 226 -9.79 5.02 -17.46
CA SER A 226 -9.58 3.66 -17.99
C SER A 226 -8.21 3.52 -18.68
N ARG A 227 -7.59 2.33 -18.56
CA ARG A 227 -6.37 1.98 -19.31
C ARG A 227 -6.59 2.03 -20.82
N TYR A 228 -7.81 1.81 -21.28
CA TYR A 228 -8.17 1.78 -22.70
C TYR A 228 -8.58 3.15 -23.26
N ALA A 229 -8.66 4.19 -22.42
CA ALA A 229 -8.97 5.54 -22.88
C ALA A 229 -7.95 6.03 -23.92
N ALA A 230 -8.40 6.85 -24.86
CA ALA A 230 -7.54 7.47 -25.87
C ALA A 230 -6.41 8.29 -25.20
N GLN A 231 -5.27 8.46 -25.86
CA GLN A 231 -4.11 9.13 -25.26
C GLN A 231 -4.43 10.56 -24.76
N GLY A 232 -5.31 11.28 -25.44
CA GLY A 232 -5.81 12.60 -25.03
C GLY A 232 -6.84 12.60 -23.90
N GLN A 233 -7.33 11.43 -23.46
CA GLN A 233 -8.21 11.33 -22.28
C GLN A 233 -7.46 10.87 -21.03
N LYS A 234 -6.22 10.37 -21.17
CA LYS A 234 -5.42 9.83 -20.08
C LYS A 234 -4.80 10.92 -19.19
N ALA A 235 -5.63 11.61 -18.42
CA ALA A 235 -5.22 12.60 -17.41
C ALA A 235 -5.66 12.13 -16.01
N GLY A 236 -4.76 12.17 -15.03
CA GLY A 236 -5.01 11.67 -13.66
C GLY A 236 -4.49 10.25 -13.41
N LEU A 237 -5.18 9.49 -12.54
CA LEU A 237 -4.81 8.13 -12.14
C LEU A 237 -5.27 7.12 -13.20
N ILE A 238 -4.33 6.58 -13.97
CA ILE A 238 -4.66 5.59 -15.03
C ILE A 238 -4.77 4.21 -14.40
N ALA A 239 -5.97 3.61 -14.48
CA ALA A 239 -6.28 2.29 -13.92
C ALA A 239 -5.80 2.16 -12.47
N ALA A 240 -6.37 2.97 -11.58
CA ALA A 240 -6.09 2.93 -10.16
C ALA A 240 -6.23 1.49 -9.65
N ARG A 241 -5.15 0.96 -9.08
CA ARG A 241 -5.02 -0.46 -8.71
C ARG A 241 -5.80 -0.85 -7.45
N ARG A 242 -6.34 0.12 -6.71
CA ARG A 242 -6.95 -0.10 -5.41
C ARG A 242 -8.35 0.51 -5.37
N THR A 243 -9.31 -0.34 -5.10
CA THR A 243 -10.61 -0.04 -4.54
C THR A 243 -10.43 0.29 -3.05
N GLY A 244 -10.77 1.51 -2.65
CA GLY A 244 -10.48 2.02 -1.30
C GLY A 244 -11.63 1.82 -0.34
N LEU A 245 -11.31 1.43 0.91
CA LEU A 245 -12.12 1.71 2.08
C LEU A 245 -11.56 2.99 2.71
N LEU A 246 -12.38 4.04 2.78
CA LEU A 246 -11.98 5.35 3.30
C LEU A 246 -12.92 5.77 4.45
N ARG A 247 -12.35 6.46 5.44
CA ARG A 247 -13.15 7.26 6.38
C ARG A 247 -13.54 8.57 5.71
N ALA A 248 -14.80 8.96 5.88
CA ALA A 248 -15.31 10.18 5.28
C ALA A 248 -14.72 11.43 5.96
N GLU A 249 -13.93 12.18 5.21
CA GLU A 249 -13.64 13.61 5.48
C GLU A 249 -14.80 14.52 5.02
N GLU A 250 -14.81 15.78 5.46
CA GLU A 250 -15.83 16.80 5.13
C GLU A 250 -16.13 16.91 3.63
N LYS A 251 -15.10 16.84 2.77
CA LYS A 251 -15.23 16.87 1.31
C LYS A 251 -16.04 15.70 0.72
N HIS A 252 -16.23 14.61 1.47
CA HIS A 252 -16.98 13.44 1.05
C HIS A 252 -18.44 13.45 1.53
N LEU A 253 -18.82 14.32 2.48
CA LEU A 253 -20.19 14.34 3.01
C LEU A 253 -21.28 14.53 1.93
N PRO A 254 -21.08 15.33 0.87
CA PRO A 254 -22.06 15.43 -0.21
C PRO A 254 -22.31 14.12 -0.97
N LEU A 255 -21.42 13.13 -0.87
CA LEU A 255 -21.54 11.84 -1.57
C LEU A 255 -22.83 11.11 -1.22
N TYR A 256 -23.22 11.10 0.06
CA TYR A 256 -24.36 10.29 0.51
C TYR A 256 -25.68 10.78 -0.08
N GLU A 257 -25.88 12.09 -0.12
CA GLU A 257 -27.06 12.70 -0.72
C GLU A 257 -27.03 12.59 -2.24
N ASP A 258 -25.86 12.69 -2.87
CA ASP A 258 -25.70 12.47 -4.33
C ASP A 258 -26.09 11.05 -4.73
N LEU A 259 -25.66 10.03 -3.95
CA LEU A 259 -26.04 8.63 -4.20
C LEU A 259 -27.55 8.41 -4.10
N LEU A 260 -28.19 8.97 -3.08
CA LEU A 260 -29.64 8.82 -2.88
C LEU A 260 -30.45 9.57 -3.95
N ASN A 261 -30.03 10.77 -4.33
CA ASN A 261 -30.82 11.62 -5.22
C ASN A 261 -30.58 11.31 -6.71
N ASN A 262 -29.37 10.90 -7.09
CA ASN A 262 -28.96 10.82 -8.50
C ASN A 262 -28.64 9.40 -9.00
N TYR A 263 -28.50 8.40 -8.12
CA TYR A 263 -27.99 7.07 -8.51
C TYR A 263 -28.83 5.87 -8.02
N ASP A 264 -30.10 6.08 -7.64
CA ASP A 264 -31.02 5.03 -7.16
C ASP A 264 -30.38 4.12 -6.09
N ALA A 265 -29.69 4.75 -5.13
CA ALA A 265 -28.96 4.02 -4.11
C ALA A 265 -29.91 3.23 -3.20
N LYS A 266 -29.64 1.92 -3.09
CA LYS A 266 -30.35 1.02 -2.17
C LYS A 266 -29.84 1.20 -0.75
N LEU A 267 -30.76 1.36 0.20
CA LEU A 267 -30.47 1.40 1.62
C LEU A 267 -30.48 -0.03 2.18
N ILE A 268 -29.33 -0.47 2.68
CA ILE A 268 -29.12 -1.81 3.23
C ILE A 268 -28.52 -1.66 4.63
N ALA A 269 -29.06 -2.40 5.60
CA ALA A 269 -28.51 -2.43 6.94
C ALA A 269 -27.11 -3.04 6.92
N GLY A 270 -26.14 -2.30 7.45
CA GLY A 270 -24.72 -2.66 7.37
C GLY A 270 -24.00 -2.64 8.72
N GLY A 271 -22.67 -2.55 8.64
CA GLY A 271 -21.76 -2.60 9.78
C GLY A 271 -21.18 -4.00 9.96
N ALA A 272 -19.85 -4.14 9.87
CA ALA A 272 -19.19 -5.44 9.78
C ALA A 272 -19.59 -6.43 10.90
N ALA A 273 -19.60 -5.95 12.15
CA ALA A 273 -20.00 -6.77 13.28
C ALA A 273 -21.50 -7.08 13.31
N GLN A 274 -22.35 -6.13 12.89
CA GLN A 274 -23.79 -6.34 12.79
C GLN A 274 -24.14 -7.31 11.65
N ASN A 275 -23.43 -7.25 10.52
CA ASN A 275 -23.54 -8.21 9.42
C ASN A 275 -23.20 -9.62 9.89
N SER A 276 -22.10 -9.76 10.64
CA SER A 276 -21.70 -11.05 11.23
C SER A 276 -22.77 -11.57 12.21
N ALA A 277 -23.33 -10.70 13.05
CA ALA A 277 -24.39 -11.03 13.99
C ALA A 277 -25.69 -11.45 13.28
N ARG A 278 -26.11 -10.75 12.22
CA ARG A 278 -27.25 -11.12 11.37
C ARG A 278 -27.01 -12.46 10.67
N GLY A 279 -25.80 -12.68 10.15
CA GLY A 279 -25.42 -13.94 9.52
C GLY A 279 -25.44 -15.12 10.49
N ALA A 280 -24.93 -14.93 11.71
CA ALA A 280 -25.04 -15.95 12.76
C ALA A 280 -26.51 -16.21 13.13
N GLN A 281 -27.29 -15.15 13.34
CA GLN A 281 -28.71 -15.24 13.69
C GLN A 281 -29.54 -15.94 12.60
N TYR A 282 -29.20 -15.77 11.31
CA TYR A 282 -29.85 -16.48 10.20
C TYR A 282 -29.71 -18.01 10.33
N MET A 283 -28.62 -18.49 10.92
CA MET A 283 -28.35 -19.93 11.11
C MET A 283 -28.74 -20.44 12.50
N LEU A 284 -29.25 -19.57 13.38
CA LEU A 284 -29.56 -19.87 14.77
C LEU A 284 -31.06 -19.60 15.07
N PRO A 285 -31.63 -20.20 16.12
CA PRO A 285 -32.99 -19.88 16.54
C PRO A 285 -33.16 -18.38 16.84
N PRO A 286 -34.34 -17.77 16.62
CA PRO A 286 -34.58 -16.35 16.88
C PRO A 286 -34.14 -15.90 18.28
N ASN A 287 -33.61 -14.68 18.39
CA ASN A 287 -33.09 -14.10 19.65
C ASN A 287 -31.90 -14.84 20.28
N SER A 288 -31.16 -15.67 19.52
CA SER A 288 -29.92 -16.30 20.00
C SER A 288 -28.74 -15.34 20.01
N VAL A 289 -28.80 -14.26 19.22
CA VAL A 289 -27.71 -13.30 19.06
C VAL A 289 -28.15 -11.93 19.57
N VAL A 290 -27.27 -11.27 20.31
CA VAL A 290 -27.43 -9.88 20.74
C VAL A 290 -26.32 -9.03 20.12
N TYR A 291 -26.68 -7.90 19.51
CA TYR A 291 -25.74 -6.91 18.99
C TYR A 291 -25.78 -5.61 19.80
N LEU A 292 -24.60 -5.12 20.18
CA LEU A 292 -24.42 -3.84 20.85
C LEU A 292 -23.69 -2.88 19.90
N GLY A 293 -24.17 -1.63 19.79
CA GLY A 293 -23.57 -0.62 18.93
C GLY A 293 -24.12 0.78 19.19
N GLY A 294 -23.60 1.79 18.49
CA GLY A 294 -24.11 3.16 18.57
C GLY A 294 -24.96 3.51 17.35
N ALA A 295 -26.10 4.15 17.57
CA ALA A 295 -27.00 4.64 16.53
C ALA A 295 -27.51 6.05 16.89
N GLY A 296 -27.89 6.83 15.88
CA GLY A 296 -28.52 8.13 16.14
C GLY A 296 -30.01 7.98 16.44
N ASP A 297 -30.68 9.09 16.72
CA ASP A 297 -32.15 9.16 16.77
C ASP A 297 -32.69 9.70 15.43
N ASP A 298 -32.66 8.87 14.38
CA ASP A 298 -33.05 9.28 13.04
C ASP A 298 -33.71 8.16 12.21
N LYS A 299 -34.19 8.53 11.02
CA LYS A 299 -34.83 7.59 10.08
C LYS A 299 -33.93 6.41 9.69
N TYR A 300 -32.60 6.58 9.72
CA TYR A 300 -31.67 5.51 9.36
C TYR A 300 -31.54 4.50 10.50
N ALA A 301 -31.58 4.95 11.76
CA ALA A 301 -31.69 4.05 12.92
C ALA A 301 -32.97 3.20 12.87
N ALA A 302 -34.11 3.80 12.47
CA ALA A 302 -35.35 3.06 12.28
C ALA A 302 -35.22 1.95 11.21
N ILE A 303 -34.60 2.27 10.06
CA ILE A 303 -34.32 1.29 9.00
C ILE A 303 -33.40 0.16 9.50
N LEU A 304 -32.38 0.49 10.30
CA LEU A 304 -31.52 -0.52 10.93
C LEU A 304 -32.32 -1.43 11.86
N HIS A 305 -33.17 -0.86 12.73
CA HIS A 305 -34.03 -1.60 13.65
C HIS A 305 -35.00 -2.55 12.95
N ASP A 306 -35.63 -2.11 11.86
CA ASP A 306 -36.57 -2.95 11.12
C ASP A 306 -35.85 -4.11 10.42
N ALA A 307 -34.66 -3.86 9.84
CA ALA A 307 -33.87 -4.88 9.19
C ALA A 307 -33.34 -5.96 10.16
N VAL A 308 -32.87 -5.56 11.35
CA VAL A 308 -32.39 -6.53 12.36
C VAL A 308 -33.54 -7.29 13.01
N ARG A 309 -34.71 -6.64 13.21
CA ARG A 309 -35.92 -7.30 13.70
C ARG A 309 -36.40 -8.36 12.71
N ALA A 310 -36.41 -8.05 11.42
CA ALA A 310 -36.75 -9.02 10.37
C ALA A 310 -35.80 -10.23 10.36
N ALA A 311 -34.53 -10.02 10.70
CA ALA A 311 -33.54 -11.09 10.85
C ALA A 311 -33.65 -11.86 12.18
N GLY A 312 -34.54 -11.47 13.10
CA GLY A 312 -34.66 -12.09 14.44
C GLY A 312 -33.46 -11.79 15.37
N LEU A 313 -32.68 -10.75 15.06
CA LEU A 313 -31.51 -10.32 15.83
C LEU A 313 -31.95 -9.34 16.93
N ARG A 314 -31.59 -9.62 18.18
CA ARG A 314 -31.77 -8.66 19.27
C ARG A 314 -30.69 -7.59 19.18
N VAL A 315 -31.07 -6.32 19.28
CA VAL A 315 -30.14 -5.19 19.27
C VAL A 315 -30.36 -4.32 20.51
N GLU A 316 -29.28 -3.86 21.11
CA GLU A 316 -29.30 -2.84 22.17
C GLU A 316 -28.36 -1.72 21.76
N TYR A 317 -28.92 -0.72 21.07
CA TYR A 317 -28.15 0.42 20.61
C TYR A 317 -28.03 1.48 21.71
N ARG A 318 -26.82 2.03 21.86
CA ARG A 318 -26.63 3.33 22.50
C ARG A 318 -27.13 4.41 21.53
N VAL A 319 -28.31 4.94 21.81
CA VAL A 319 -28.90 6.01 21.01
C VAL A 319 -28.28 7.35 21.39
N ASP A 320 -27.70 8.05 20.42
CA ASP A 320 -27.19 9.41 20.55
C ASP A 320 -28.18 10.40 19.92
N ALA A 321 -28.74 11.31 20.73
CA ALA A 321 -29.73 12.29 20.26
C ALA A 321 -29.10 13.46 19.47
N LYS A 322 -27.78 13.65 19.55
CA LYS A 322 -27.08 14.77 18.91
C LYS A 322 -26.43 14.38 17.59
N GLU A 323 -25.97 13.13 17.49
CA GLU A 323 -25.32 12.61 16.30
C GLU A 323 -26.26 11.82 15.40
N LYS A 324 -25.98 11.86 14.10
CA LYS A 324 -26.68 11.05 13.10
C LYS A 324 -26.18 9.62 13.10
N THR A 325 -27.02 8.69 12.69
CA THR A 325 -26.62 7.30 12.45
C THR A 325 -25.52 7.23 11.39
N GLY A 326 -24.52 6.38 11.63
CA GLY A 326 -23.43 6.16 10.70
C GLY A 326 -23.89 5.65 9.33
N ARG A 327 -23.20 6.06 8.27
CA ARG A 327 -23.53 5.71 6.88
C ARG A 327 -22.29 5.26 6.13
N CYS A 328 -22.44 4.28 5.26
CA CYS A 328 -21.38 3.82 4.36
C CYS A 328 -21.85 3.95 2.91
N GLY A 329 -21.21 4.84 2.15
CA GLY A 329 -21.44 5.01 0.72
C GLY A 329 -20.67 3.95 -0.02
N VAL A 330 -21.40 3.03 -0.68
CA VAL A 330 -20.82 1.93 -1.46
C VAL A 330 -21.05 2.20 -2.94
N VAL A 331 -19.98 2.45 -3.67
CA VAL A 331 -20.02 2.67 -5.12
C VAL A 331 -19.49 1.42 -5.82
N ILE A 332 -20.35 0.76 -6.59
CA ILE A 332 -20.04 -0.49 -7.31
C ILE A 332 -19.85 -0.17 -8.80
N THR A 333 -18.75 -0.66 -9.40
CA THR A 333 -18.41 -0.50 -10.82
C THR A 333 -17.89 -1.82 -11.41
N GLY A 334 -18.79 -2.58 -12.05
CA GLY A 334 -18.51 -3.98 -12.40
C GLY A 334 -18.26 -4.79 -11.12
N HIS A 335 -17.15 -5.52 -11.05
CA HIS A 335 -16.74 -6.25 -9.84
C HIS A 335 -15.94 -5.41 -8.82
N ASN A 336 -15.73 -4.11 -9.09
CA ASN A 336 -14.96 -3.23 -8.21
C ASN A 336 -15.89 -2.44 -7.29
N ARG A 337 -15.49 -2.25 -6.02
CA ARG A 337 -16.26 -1.47 -5.04
C ARG A 337 -15.41 -0.40 -4.37
N SER A 338 -15.98 0.75 -4.05
CA SER A 338 -15.33 1.74 -3.19
C SER A 338 -16.25 2.07 -2.04
N LEU A 339 -15.72 2.04 -0.82
CA LEU A 339 -16.48 2.29 0.40
C LEU A 339 -15.99 3.60 1.04
N CYS A 340 -16.91 4.48 1.39
CA CYS A 340 -16.66 5.69 2.16
C CYS A 340 -17.57 5.70 3.39
N THR A 341 -16.99 5.61 4.59
CA THR A 341 -17.75 5.43 5.83
C THR A 341 -17.68 6.65 6.73
N GLU A 342 -18.84 7.22 7.04
CA GLU A 342 -19.12 8.17 8.11
C GLU A 342 -19.62 7.39 9.33
N LEU A 343 -18.91 7.44 10.46
CA LEU A 343 -19.32 6.67 11.65
C LEU A 343 -20.53 7.24 12.36
N GLY A 344 -20.67 8.58 12.37
CA GLY A 344 -21.70 9.26 13.15
C GLY A 344 -21.74 8.76 14.61
N ALA A 345 -22.95 8.50 15.10
CA ALA A 345 -23.24 8.01 16.45
C ALA A 345 -22.51 6.72 16.83
N ALA A 346 -22.11 5.87 15.85
CA ALA A 346 -21.34 4.67 16.14
C ALA A 346 -19.96 4.98 16.74
N ASN A 347 -19.41 6.17 16.48
CA ASN A 347 -18.13 6.61 17.07
C ASN A 347 -18.24 7.01 18.54
N HIS A 348 -19.46 7.22 19.04
CA HIS A 348 -19.71 7.68 20.41
C HIS A 348 -20.09 6.54 21.35
N TYR A 349 -20.02 5.28 20.89
CA TYR A 349 -20.24 4.14 21.78
C TYR A 349 -19.24 4.16 22.94
N ASP A 350 -19.73 3.94 24.15
CA ASP A 350 -18.95 4.06 25.38
C ASP A 350 -19.07 2.83 26.29
N LEU A 351 -18.15 2.75 27.25
CA LEU A 351 -18.09 1.68 28.24
C LEU A 351 -19.28 1.74 29.22
N GLU A 352 -19.81 2.94 29.48
CA GLU A 352 -20.92 3.14 30.41
C GLU A 352 -22.17 2.43 29.94
N HIS A 353 -22.48 2.52 28.63
CA HIS A 353 -23.56 1.76 28.02
C HIS A 353 -23.41 0.25 28.22
N LEU A 354 -22.20 -0.28 27.99
CA LEU A 354 -21.92 -1.71 28.18
C LEU A 354 -22.10 -2.14 29.64
N LYS A 355 -21.72 -1.30 30.60
CA LYS A 355 -21.79 -1.59 32.04
C LYS A 355 -23.15 -1.34 32.68
N LYS A 356 -24.15 -0.87 31.94
CA LYS A 356 -25.52 -0.75 32.47
C LYS A 356 -26.02 -2.13 32.92
N PRO A 357 -26.69 -2.25 34.09
CA PRO A 357 -27.10 -3.54 34.64
C PRO A 357 -27.89 -4.41 33.65
N GLU A 358 -28.80 -3.79 32.89
CA GLU A 358 -29.63 -4.47 31.90
C GLU A 358 -28.80 -5.03 30.72
N ILE A 359 -27.76 -4.32 30.28
CA ILE A 359 -26.87 -4.76 29.20
C ILE A 359 -25.85 -5.77 29.72
N TRP A 360 -25.28 -5.52 30.89
CA TRP A 360 -24.30 -6.40 31.50
C TRP A 360 -24.89 -7.77 31.82
N SER A 361 -26.18 -7.84 32.19
CA SER A 361 -26.88 -9.12 32.33
C SER A 361 -26.85 -9.96 31.06
N LEU A 362 -26.87 -9.34 29.86
CA LEU A 362 -26.75 -10.05 28.59
C LEU A 362 -25.31 -10.55 28.38
N VAL A 363 -24.31 -9.77 28.79
CA VAL A 363 -22.89 -10.16 28.77
C VAL A 363 -22.66 -11.38 29.67
N GLU A 364 -23.26 -11.39 30.86
CA GLU A 364 -23.18 -12.50 31.82
C GLU A 364 -23.87 -13.76 31.30
N ASN A 365 -24.94 -13.63 30.53
CA ASN A 365 -25.66 -14.77 29.94
C ASN A 365 -25.08 -15.26 28.59
N ALA A 366 -24.25 -14.47 27.91
CA ALA A 366 -23.68 -14.86 26.62
C ALA A 366 -22.54 -15.88 26.77
N ASP A 367 -22.52 -16.92 25.94
CA ASP A 367 -21.44 -17.93 25.92
C ASP A 367 -20.26 -17.54 25.02
N VAL A 368 -20.52 -16.70 24.03
CA VAL A 368 -19.57 -16.30 22.98
C VAL A 368 -19.62 -14.79 22.79
N PHE A 369 -18.45 -14.16 22.76
CA PHE A 369 -18.28 -12.76 22.37
C PHE A 369 -17.59 -12.67 21.01
N TYR A 370 -18.13 -11.84 20.13
CA TYR A 370 -17.50 -11.51 18.85
C TYR A 370 -17.27 -10.01 18.73
N ILE A 371 -16.02 -9.63 18.46
CA ILE A 371 -15.62 -8.23 18.31
C ILE A 371 -15.04 -8.03 16.90
N GLY A 372 -15.60 -7.08 16.16
CA GLY A 372 -15.01 -6.58 14.92
C GLY A 372 -13.91 -5.56 15.22
N GLY A 373 -12.77 -5.67 14.55
CA GLY A 373 -11.59 -4.82 14.75
C GLY A 373 -11.84 -3.33 14.54
N PHE A 374 -12.88 -2.95 13.78
CA PHE A 374 -13.31 -1.54 13.71
C PHE A 374 -13.69 -0.95 15.07
N HIS A 375 -14.08 -1.76 16.06
CA HIS A 375 -14.43 -1.27 17.39
C HIS A 375 -13.21 -0.76 18.18
N PHE A 376 -11.97 -1.13 17.80
CA PHE A 376 -10.76 -0.52 18.34
C PHE A 376 -10.65 0.97 18.02
N THR A 377 -11.33 1.45 16.98
CA THR A 377 -11.35 2.89 16.66
C THR A 377 -12.40 3.66 17.47
N VAL A 378 -13.20 2.96 18.28
CA VAL A 378 -14.36 3.52 18.98
C VAL A 378 -14.19 3.37 20.49
N CYS A 379 -14.20 2.13 21.01
CA CYS A 379 -14.16 1.89 22.44
C CYS A 379 -13.27 0.69 22.83
N PRO A 380 -11.93 0.82 22.76
CA PRO A 380 -11.02 -0.19 23.30
C PRO A 380 -11.31 -0.64 24.75
N PRO A 381 -11.72 0.25 25.68
CA PRO A 381 -12.07 -0.18 27.04
C PRO A 381 -13.23 -1.18 27.11
N ALA A 382 -14.24 -1.05 26.24
CA ALA A 382 -15.35 -2.00 26.17
C ALA A 382 -14.90 -3.39 25.70
N ILE A 383 -13.98 -3.43 24.72
CA ILE A 383 -13.36 -4.67 24.23
C ILE A 383 -12.63 -5.38 25.37
N MET A 384 -11.83 -4.64 26.13
CA MET A 384 -11.06 -5.20 27.25
C MET A 384 -11.96 -5.70 28.38
N ALA A 385 -13.06 -4.99 28.69
CA ALA A 385 -14.02 -5.45 29.68
C ALA A 385 -14.65 -6.80 29.29
N LEU A 386 -15.05 -6.97 28.02
CA LEU A 386 -15.57 -8.24 27.52
C LEU A 386 -14.50 -9.34 27.49
N ALA A 387 -13.28 -8.99 27.12
CA ALA A 387 -12.15 -9.93 27.08
C ALA A 387 -11.80 -10.47 28.48
N GLU A 388 -11.81 -9.60 29.50
CA GLU A 388 -11.60 -9.99 30.90
C GLU A 388 -12.72 -10.88 31.42
N GLN A 389 -13.99 -10.52 31.14
CA GLN A 389 -15.14 -11.36 31.49
C GLN A 389 -15.05 -12.75 30.84
N ALA A 390 -14.65 -12.81 29.57
CA ALA A 390 -14.50 -14.07 28.87
C ALA A 390 -13.44 -14.97 29.51
N ALA A 391 -12.29 -14.39 29.85
CA ALA A 391 -11.21 -15.13 30.50
C ALA A 391 -11.56 -15.59 31.92
N GLN A 392 -12.27 -14.76 32.70
CA GLN A 392 -12.67 -15.09 34.08
C GLN A 392 -13.69 -16.22 34.13
N HIS A 393 -14.65 -16.23 33.20
CA HIS A 393 -15.76 -17.19 33.19
C HIS A 393 -15.60 -18.30 32.15
N ASN A 394 -14.41 -18.45 31.56
CA ASN A 394 -14.10 -19.45 30.54
C ASN A 394 -15.06 -19.44 29.32
N LYS A 395 -15.52 -18.25 28.93
CA LYS A 395 -16.33 -18.02 27.74
C LYS A 395 -15.45 -17.87 26.51
N ILE A 396 -16.06 -17.98 25.32
CA ILE A 396 -15.32 -17.87 24.06
C ILE A 396 -15.21 -16.41 23.63
N PHE A 397 -14.00 -15.94 23.35
CA PHE A 397 -13.74 -14.61 22.81
C PHE A 397 -13.18 -14.69 21.39
N VAL A 398 -13.92 -14.14 20.42
CA VAL A 398 -13.58 -14.12 19.00
C VAL A 398 -13.29 -12.69 18.56
N LEU A 399 -12.15 -12.47 17.92
CA LEU A 399 -11.80 -11.20 17.28
C LEU A 399 -11.72 -11.35 15.76
N SER A 400 -12.21 -10.36 15.01
CA SER A 400 -11.91 -10.17 13.58
C SER A 400 -10.97 -8.98 13.40
N LEU A 401 -9.89 -9.11 12.61
CA LEU A 401 -8.99 -7.98 12.30
C LEU A 401 -9.69 -6.86 11.52
N SER A 402 -10.68 -7.22 10.70
CA SER A 402 -11.60 -6.35 9.95
C SER A 402 -10.99 -5.43 8.87
N ALA A 403 -9.80 -4.87 9.07
CA ALA A 403 -9.13 -4.06 8.07
C ALA A 403 -7.60 -3.96 8.29
N PRO A 404 -6.79 -3.83 7.20
CA PRO A 404 -5.33 -3.74 7.30
C PRO A 404 -4.79 -2.58 8.16
N PHE A 405 -5.53 -1.47 8.28
CA PHE A 405 -5.06 -0.34 9.07
C PHE A 405 -5.17 -0.56 10.58
N ILE A 406 -6.04 -1.48 11.03
CA ILE A 406 -6.27 -1.76 12.46
C ILE A 406 -4.99 -2.23 13.15
N PRO A 407 -4.31 -3.30 12.72
CA PRO A 407 -3.09 -3.75 13.37
C PRO A 407 -1.91 -2.79 13.19
N THR A 408 -1.97 -1.85 12.23
CA THR A 408 -0.91 -0.86 12.01
C THR A 408 -1.08 0.41 12.85
N ALA A 409 -2.30 0.96 12.91
CA ALA A 409 -2.57 2.26 13.52
C ALA A 409 -3.03 2.13 14.99
N PHE A 410 -3.62 0.99 15.34
CA PHE A 410 -4.15 0.70 16.68
C PHE A 410 -3.40 -0.48 17.31
N LYS A 411 -2.12 -0.63 16.98
CA LYS A 411 -1.28 -1.77 17.36
C LYS A 411 -1.35 -2.08 18.86
N ASP A 412 -1.17 -1.07 19.70
CA ASP A 412 -1.06 -1.28 21.15
C ASP A 412 -2.35 -1.83 21.77
N VAL A 413 -3.51 -1.33 21.34
CA VAL A 413 -4.82 -1.81 21.84
C VAL A 413 -5.19 -3.17 21.26
N VAL A 414 -4.79 -3.46 20.02
CA VAL A 414 -4.95 -4.78 19.40
C VAL A 414 -4.11 -5.80 20.20
N ASP A 415 -2.84 -5.50 20.43
CA ASP A 415 -1.91 -6.38 21.15
C ASP A 415 -2.31 -6.59 22.61
N ALA A 416 -2.84 -5.55 23.27
CA ALA A 416 -3.38 -5.68 24.63
C ALA A 416 -4.54 -6.67 24.72
N SER A 417 -5.35 -6.79 23.66
CA SER A 417 -6.44 -7.77 23.61
C SER A 417 -5.97 -9.16 23.17
N ALA A 418 -4.80 -9.27 22.51
CA ALA A 418 -4.29 -10.52 21.95
C ALA A 418 -4.27 -11.71 22.93
N PRO A 419 -3.87 -11.57 24.20
CA PRO A 419 -3.88 -12.66 25.17
C PRO A 419 -5.25 -13.31 25.41
N TYR A 420 -6.34 -12.63 25.07
CA TYR A 420 -7.70 -13.07 25.36
C TYR A 420 -8.37 -13.80 24.20
N TRP A 421 -7.81 -13.75 22.98
CA TRP A 421 -8.44 -14.36 21.82
C TRP A 421 -8.45 -15.89 21.91
N ASP A 422 -9.63 -16.48 21.87
CA ASP A 422 -9.80 -17.91 21.60
C ASP A 422 -9.81 -18.15 20.09
N TYR A 423 -10.44 -17.25 19.34
CA TYR A 423 -10.45 -17.27 17.88
C TYR A 423 -10.04 -15.91 17.31
N ILE A 424 -9.20 -15.91 16.28
CA ILE A 424 -8.83 -14.72 15.51
C ILE A 424 -9.10 -14.96 14.03
N ILE A 425 -9.91 -14.09 13.42
CA ILE A 425 -10.31 -14.16 12.00
C ILE A 425 -9.69 -12.97 11.26
N GLY A 426 -9.14 -13.22 10.07
CA GLY A 426 -8.71 -12.18 9.15
C GLY A 426 -8.66 -12.65 7.70
N ASN A 427 -8.32 -11.75 6.79
CA ASN A 427 -7.96 -12.07 5.42
C ASN A 427 -6.45 -11.95 5.16
N GLU A 428 -5.99 -12.38 3.99
CA GLU A 428 -4.59 -12.36 3.58
C GLU A 428 -3.96 -10.95 3.62
N THR A 429 -4.76 -9.92 3.35
CA THR A 429 -4.29 -8.53 3.35
C THR A 429 -4.11 -8.00 4.78
N GLU A 430 -5.02 -8.36 5.68
CA GLU A 430 -4.94 -8.05 7.11
C GLU A 430 -3.80 -8.81 7.78
N ALA A 431 -3.61 -10.08 7.44
CA ALA A 431 -2.49 -10.89 7.90
C ALA A 431 -1.14 -10.28 7.48
N ALA A 432 -1.01 -9.87 6.20
CA ALA A 432 0.20 -9.21 5.73
C ALA A 432 0.46 -7.87 6.43
N ALA A 433 -0.60 -7.10 6.73
CA ALA A 433 -0.48 -5.84 7.47
C ALA A 433 -0.10 -6.05 8.94
N TYR A 434 -0.65 -7.08 9.58
CA TYR A 434 -0.25 -7.51 10.92
C TYR A 434 1.24 -7.88 10.94
N ALA A 435 1.69 -8.71 9.99
CA ALA A 435 3.08 -9.14 9.88
C ALA A 435 4.04 -7.97 9.70
N GLU A 436 3.65 -6.97 8.91
CA GLU A 436 4.42 -5.74 8.72
C GLU A 436 4.48 -4.89 9.99
N ALA A 437 3.36 -4.70 10.68
CA ALA A 437 3.31 -3.95 11.94
C ALA A 437 4.17 -4.59 13.04
N HIS A 438 4.27 -5.93 13.03
CA HIS A 438 5.01 -6.72 14.02
C HIS A 438 6.42 -7.12 13.57
N GLN A 439 6.86 -6.67 12.38
CA GLN A 439 8.18 -6.96 11.83
C GLN A 439 8.48 -8.46 11.79
N LEU A 440 7.46 -9.27 11.46
CA LEU A 440 7.61 -10.71 11.32
C LEU A 440 8.55 -11.05 10.15
N PRO A 441 9.31 -12.16 10.24
CA PRO A 441 10.30 -12.53 9.22
C PRO A 441 9.66 -12.83 7.85
N SER A 442 8.39 -13.20 7.84
CA SER A 442 7.62 -13.53 6.64
C SER A 442 6.27 -12.83 6.66
N LYS A 443 5.80 -12.44 5.47
CA LYS A 443 4.44 -11.95 5.22
C LYS A 443 3.55 -13.00 4.55
N ASP A 444 4.04 -14.24 4.42
CA ASP A 444 3.26 -15.34 3.85
C ASP A 444 2.09 -15.67 4.80
N PRO A 445 0.83 -15.73 4.30
CA PRO A 445 -0.33 -16.07 5.13
C PRO A 445 -0.19 -17.35 5.95
N ASN A 446 0.56 -18.36 5.48
CA ASN A 446 0.80 -19.60 6.22
C ASN A 446 1.68 -19.36 7.47
N ASP A 447 2.71 -18.53 7.35
CA ASP A 447 3.58 -18.20 8.49
C ASP A 447 2.85 -17.31 9.49
N VAL A 448 2.04 -16.37 8.98
CA VAL A 448 1.31 -15.41 9.82
C VAL A 448 0.19 -16.09 10.60
N VAL A 449 -0.60 -16.98 9.98
CA VAL A 449 -1.66 -17.70 10.69
C VAL A 449 -1.10 -18.58 11.80
N GLN A 450 0.05 -19.22 11.57
CA GLN A 450 0.75 -20.01 12.59
C GLN A 450 1.28 -19.12 13.73
N HIS A 451 1.82 -17.94 13.41
CA HIS A 451 2.25 -16.97 14.41
C HIS A 451 1.08 -16.50 15.28
N LEU A 452 -0.04 -16.11 14.67
CA LEU A 452 -1.24 -15.65 15.37
C LEU A 452 -1.80 -16.71 16.33
N ALA A 453 -1.81 -17.99 15.92
CA ALA A 453 -2.26 -19.10 16.76
C ALA A 453 -1.34 -19.32 17.99
N ASN A 454 -0.04 -19.05 17.85
CA ASN A 454 0.96 -19.32 18.89
C ASN A 454 1.32 -18.11 19.77
N LEU A 455 0.65 -16.98 19.58
CA LEU A 455 0.78 -15.83 20.47
C LEU A 455 0.43 -16.21 21.94
N PRO A 456 1.00 -15.52 22.94
CA PRO A 456 0.68 -15.77 24.35
C PRO A 456 -0.82 -15.68 24.62
N LYS A 457 -1.31 -16.53 25.53
CA LYS A 457 -2.74 -16.63 25.89
C LYS A 457 -2.92 -16.67 27.39
N LYS A 458 -3.90 -15.92 27.90
CA LYS A 458 -4.19 -15.79 29.33
C LYS A 458 -5.04 -16.96 29.86
N ASN A 459 -6.11 -17.32 29.15
CA ASN A 459 -6.91 -18.49 29.49
C ASN A 459 -6.25 -19.76 28.91
N ALA A 460 -5.55 -20.52 29.75
CA ALA A 460 -4.86 -21.75 29.35
C ALA A 460 -5.78 -22.97 29.12
N SER A 461 -7.05 -22.89 29.54
CA SER A 461 -8.00 -24.01 29.38
C SER A 461 -8.47 -24.23 27.94
N ARG A 462 -8.24 -23.25 27.05
CA ARG A 462 -8.62 -23.30 25.63
C ARG A 462 -7.42 -22.97 24.76
N LYS A 463 -7.24 -23.72 23.68
CA LYS A 463 -6.26 -23.39 22.64
C LYS A 463 -6.77 -22.24 21.77
N ARG A 464 -5.88 -21.35 21.34
CA ARG A 464 -6.21 -20.35 20.30
C ARG A 464 -6.31 -20.99 18.93
N VAL A 465 -7.27 -20.53 18.12
CA VAL A 465 -7.41 -20.89 16.71
C VAL A 465 -7.32 -19.62 15.86
N ALA A 466 -6.40 -19.60 14.91
CA ALA A 466 -6.28 -18.52 13.93
C ALA A 466 -6.82 -18.96 12.58
N VAL A 467 -7.63 -18.11 11.95
CA VAL A 467 -8.28 -18.35 10.66
C VAL A 467 -7.96 -17.19 9.71
N VAL A 468 -7.34 -17.51 8.57
CA VAL A 468 -7.05 -16.54 7.50
C VAL A 468 -7.75 -16.97 6.22
N THR A 469 -8.72 -16.16 5.79
CA THR A 469 -9.41 -16.32 4.50
C THR A 469 -8.56 -15.74 3.37
N GLN A 470 -8.72 -16.26 2.14
CA GLN A 470 -7.90 -15.90 0.98
C GLN A 470 -8.72 -15.71 -0.31
N GLY A 471 -9.95 -15.20 -0.18
CA GLY A 471 -10.87 -15.05 -1.30
C GLY A 471 -11.22 -16.41 -1.93
N THR A 472 -10.70 -16.66 -3.14
CA THR A 472 -10.90 -17.93 -3.88
C THR A 472 -9.90 -19.02 -3.49
N ASP A 473 -8.83 -18.68 -2.78
CA ASP A 473 -7.84 -19.65 -2.32
C ASP A 473 -8.29 -20.30 -1.01
N PRO A 474 -7.74 -21.48 -0.64
CA PRO A 474 -8.15 -22.20 0.57
C PRO A 474 -8.06 -21.35 1.83
N THR A 475 -9.03 -21.49 2.73
CA THR A 475 -8.99 -20.88 4.07
C THR A 475 -7.92 -21.58 4.90
N LEU A 476 -7.02 -20.80 5.50
CA LEU A 476 -5.92 -21.29 6.32
C LEU A 476 -6.32 -21.29 7.79
N VAL A 477 -6.04 -22.37 8.49
CA VAL A 477 -6.36 -22.52 9.91
C VAL A 477 -5.15 -23.07 10.65
N ALA A 478 -4.77 -22.43 11.76
CA ALA A 478 -3.75 -22.92 12.68
C ALA A 478 -4.31 -22.97 14.10
N VAL A 479 -3.94 -24.02 14.83
CA VAL A 479 -4.33 -24.24 16.23
C VAL A 479 -3.08 -24.13 17.10
N GLN A 480 -3.21 -23.47 18.25
CA GLN A 480 -2.12 -23.25 19.19
C GLN A 480 -1.43 -24.57 19.57
N GLY A 481 -0.10 -24.60 19.42
CA GLY A 481 0.73 -25.76 19.75
C GLY A 481 0.67 -26.92 18.74
N GLU A 482 -0.13 -26.83 17.67
CA GLU A 482 -0.10 -27.81 16.58
C GLU A 482 0.91 -27.38 15.50
N SER A 483 1.67 -28.35 15.00
CA SER A 483 2.62 -28.14 13.91
C SER A 483 1.91 -28.25 12.56
N GLY A 484 1.76 -27.11 11.87
CA GLY A 484 1.28 -27.06 10.49
C GLY A 484 -0.07 -26.35 10.33
N VAL A 485 -0.27 -25.80 9.14
CA VAL A 485 -1.46 -25.05 8.75
C VAL A 485 -2.43 -25.97 8.00
N LYS A 486 -3.64 -26.13 8.54
CA LYS A 486 -4.75 -26.82 7.85
C LYS A 486 -5.30 -25.91 6.75
N LYS A 487 -5.61 -26.50 5.59
CA LYS A 487 -6.14 -25.79 4.42
C LYS A 487 -7.50 -26.33 4.07
N PHE A 488 -8.50 -25.46 4.04
CA PHE A 488 -9.88 -25.80 3.71
C PHE A 488 -10.24 -25.19 2.35
N PRO A 489 -10.38 -26.00 1.29
CA PRO A 489 -10.79 -25.52 -0.02
C PRO A 489 -12.13 -24.78 0.08
N VAL A 490 -12.22 -23.58 -0.50
CA VAL A 490 -13.47 -22.82 -0.51
C VAL A 490 -14.47 -23.43 -1.49
N HIS A 491 -15.77 -23.31 -1.20
CA HIS A 491 -16.79 -23.73 -2.15
C HIS A 491 -16.73 -22.89 -3.43
N ALA A 492 -16.41 -23.53 -4.55
CA ALA A 492 -16.37 -22.87 -5.84
C ALA A 492 -17.74 -22.28 -6.22
N ILE A 493 -17.70 -21.13 -6.90
CA ILE A 493 -18.86 -20.43 -7.44
C ILE A 493 -18.55 -19.99 -8.86
N ASP A 494 -19.53 -20.07 -9.76
CA ASP A 494 -19.37 -19.52 -11.10
C ASP A 494 -19.29 -17.98 -11.00
N PRO A 495 -18.27 -17.32 -11.60
CA PRO A 495 -18.16 -15.87 -11.60
C PRO A 495 -19.42 -15.12 -12.07
N LYS A 496 -20.30 -15.76 -12.85
CA LYS A 496 -21.58 -15.19 -13.30
C LYS A 496 -22.65 -15.15 -12.20
N GLU A 497 -22.53 -15.99 -11.18
CA GLU A 497 -23.43 -15.99 -10.02
C GLU A 497 -23.01 -14.97 -8.96
N ILE A 498 -21.81 -14.38 -9.08
CA ILE A 498 -21.31 -13.38 -8.13
C ILE A 498 -21.98 -12.03 -8.45
N ASN A 499 -22.83 -11.59 -7.53
CA ASN A 499 -23.51 -10.30 -7.61
C ASN A 499 -22.69 -9.22 -6.90
N ASP A 500 -22.44 -9.37 -5.60
CA ASP A 500 -21.62 -8.46 -4.81
C ASP A 500 -20.76 -9.25 -3.82
N THR A 501 -19.48 -8.90 -3.69
CA THR A 501 -18.58 -9.54 -2.70
C THR A 501 -18.60 -8.85 -1.34
N ASN A 502 -19.42 -7.79 -1.18
CA ASN A 502 -19.50 -7.01 0.05
C ASN A 502 -20.11 -7.81 1.19
N GLY A 503 -19.45 -7.78 2.36
CA GLY A 503 -19.87 -8.56 3.51
C GLY A 503 -19.49 -10.05 3.46
N ALA A 504 -18.80 -10.56 2.42
CA ALA A 504 -18.42 -11.98 2.35
C ALA A 504 -17.61 -12.46 3.58
N GLY A 505 -16.68 -11.63 4.07
CA GLY A 505 -15.92 -11.93 5.29
C GLY A 505 -16.78 -11.86 6.56
N ASP A 506 -17.76 -10.95 6.60
CA ASP A 506 -18.70 -10.84 7.73
C ASP A 506 -19.65 -12.06 7.75
N ALA A 507 -20.12 -12.49 6.58
CA ALA A 507 -20.92 -13.69 6.38
C ALA A 507 -20.13 -14.94 6.77
N PHE A 508 -18.85 -15.03 6.39
CA PHE A 508 -17.97 -16.09 6.86
C PHE A 508 -17.90 -16.14 8.40
N ALA A 509 -17.66 -14.99 9.04
CA ALA A 509 -17.62 -14.90 10.50
C ALA A 509 -18.98 -15.29 11.13
N GLY A 510 -20.10 -14.87 10.54
CA GLY A 510 -21.44 -15.24 11.01
C GLY A 510 -21.69 -16.75 11.01
N GLY A 511 -21.41 -17.42 9.90
CA GLY A 511 -21.58 -18.87 9.79
C GLY A 511 -20.62 -19.66 10.68
N PHE A 512 -19.38 -19.17 10.82
CA PHE A 512 -18.38 -19.72 11.72
C PHE A 512 -18.82 -19.63 13.20
N LEU A 513 -19.35 -18.47 13.61
CA LEU A 513 -19.87 -18.25 14.98
C LEU A 513 -21.09 -19.12 15.27
N ALA A 514 -21.99 -19.30 14.31
CA ALA A 514 -23.14 -20.19 14.46
C ALA A 514 -22.68 -21.65 14.68
N GLY A 515 -21.66 -22.10 13.94
CA GLY A 515 -21.05 -23.42 14.15
C GLY A 515 -20.44 -23.57 15.54
N ILE A 516 -19.71 -22.55 16.02
CA ILE A 516 -19.12 -22.54 17.37
C ILE A 516 -20.22 -22.66 18.44
N LEU A 517 -21.27 -21.84 18.34
CA LEU A 517 -22.35 -21.82 19.33
C LEU A 517 -23.12 -23.15 19.38
N GLN A 518 -23.26 -23.81 18.23
CA GLN A 518 -23.86 -25.15 18.13
C GLN A 518 -22.93 -26.29 18.60
N GLY A 519 -21.70 -25.98 19.04
CA GLY A 519 -20.72 -26.98 19.48
C GLY A 519 -20.23 -27.91 18.36
N LYS A 520 -20.24 -27.44 17.10
CA LYS A 520 -19.79 -28.24 15.95
C LYS A 520 -18.25 -28.38 15.93
N PRO A 521 -17.72 -29.43 15.29
CA PRO A 521 -16.28 -29.54 15.04
C PRO A 521 -15.74 -28.36 14.23
N LEU A 522 -14.46 -28.01 14.43
CA LEU A 522 -13.84 -26.85 13.79
C LEU A 522 -13.96 -26.88 12.26
N GLU A 523 -13.74 -28.05 11.67
CA GLU A 523 -13.87 -28.28 10.22
C GLU A 523 -15.28 -27.91 9.73
N THR A 524 -16.31 -28.28 10.49
CA THR A 524 -17.72 -27.95 10.20
C THR A 524 -18.01 -26.47 10.41
N CYS A 525 -17.42 -25.82 11.42
CA CYS A 525 -17.56 -24.37 11.60
C CYS A 525 -17.00 -23.59 10.39
N ILE A 526 -15.84 -24.02 9.86
CA ILE A 526 -15.24 -23.41 8.67
C ILE A 526 -16.14 -23.63 7.45
N ASP A 527 -16.65 -24.84 7.25
CA ASP A 527 -17.59 -25.17 6.16
C ASP A 527 -18.87 -24.31 6.22
N MET A 528 -19.48 -24.17 7.42
CA MET A 528 -20.64 -23.29 7.64
C MET A 528 -20.34 -21.82 7.30
N GLY A 529 -19.15 -21.32 7.69
CA GLY A 529 -18.69 -19.99 7.31
C GLY A 529 -18.53 -19.83 5.80
N GLN A 530 -17.88 -20.79 5.14
CA GLN A 530 -17.69 -20.76 3.69
C GLN A 530 -19.02 -20.84 2.93
N TRP A 531 -19.95 -21.66 3.41
CA TRP A 531 -21.29 -21.77 2.84
C TRP A 531 -22.05 -20.44 2.92
N LEU A 532 -22.05 -19.79 4.09
CA LEU A 532 -22.76 -18.52 4.27
C LEU A 532 -22.10 -17.40 3.46
N ALA A 533 -20.76 -17.38 3.37
CA ALA A 533 -20.05 -16.46 2.48
C ALA A 533 -20.42 -16.67 1.00
N ARG A 534 -20.50 -17.93 0.54
CA ARG A 534 -20.94 -18.28 -0.81
C ARG A 534 -22.37 -17.84 -1.10
N LEU A 535 -23.25 -17.93 -0.12
CA LEU A 535 -24.63 -17.44 -0.25
C LEU A 535 -24.66 -15.91 -0.34
N SER A 536 -23.98 -15.22 0.58
CA SER A 536 -23.92 -13.76 0.62
C SER A 536 -23.42 -13.14 -0.68
N ILE A 537 -22.43 -13.75 -1.35
CA ILE A 537 -21.88 -13.18 -2.59
C ILE A 537 -22.81 -13.28 -3.81
N LYS A 538 -23.90 -14.05 -3.71
CA LYS A 538 -24.97 -14.10 -4.72
C LYS A 538 -25.96 -12.95 -4.58
N GLU A 539 -25.97 -12.32 -3.42
CA GLU A 539 -26.89 -11.24 -3.08
C GLU A 539 -26.23 -9.86 -3.24
N LEU A 540 -27.03 -8.80 -3.13
CA LEU A 540 -26.51 -7.43 -3.18
C LEU A 540 -26.13 -6.97 -1.77
N GLY A 541 -24.84 -6.96 -1.48
CA GLY A 541 -24.32 -6.61 -0.17
C GLY A 541 -24.64 -7.65 0.91
N PRO A 542 -24.58 -7.28 2.19
CA PRO A 542 -24.94 -8.16 3.30
C PRO A 542 -26.46 -8.21 3.51
N SER A 543 -27.24 -8.31 2.43
CA SER A 543 -28.71 -8.29 2.47
C SER A 543 -29.28 -9.51 3.13
#